data_AF-A0A832ETF6-F1
#
_entry.id   AF-A0A832ETF6-F1
#
_cell.length_a   1.000
_cell.length_b   1.000
_cell.length_c   1.000
_cell.angle_alpha   90.00
_cell.angle_beta   90.00
_cell.angle_gamma   90.00
#
_symmetry.space_group_name_H-M   'P 1'
#
loop_
_entity.id
_entity.type
_entity.pdbx_description
1 polymer ?
#
loop_
_entity_poly.entity_id
_entity_poly.type
_entity_poly.pdbx_seq_one_letter_code
_entity_poly.pdbx_strand_id
1 'polypeptide(L)'
;KKLREYIISEKEADLKEFGIFLPAWAIHIRSPHIPNITKIRDIGIRYGAEGVLIFHFKDSKISLPMITDDISKDYPNTTKFIKSFSLNENDLVIIGFAKDIITAEMATITIAIHIILKVI
;
A
#
# COMPACT_ATOMS: atom_id res chain seq x y z
N LYS A 1 -10.00 -19.59 -0.67
CA LYS A 1 -10.34 -19.33 -2.09
C LYS A 1 -10.64 -17.84 -2.35
N LYS A 2 -11.49 -17.17 -1.55
CA LYS A 2 -11.90 -15.76 -1.75
C LYS A 2 -10.80 -14.68 -1.64
N LEU A 3 -9.81 -14.79 -0.74
CA LEU A 3 -8.79 -13.73 -0.55
C LEU A 3 -7.92 -13.45 -1.78
N ARG A 4 -7.60 -14.48 -2.57
CA ARG A 4 -6.80 -14.36 -3.79
C ARG A 4 -7.49 -13.58 -4.91
N GLU A 5 -8.81 -13.36 -4.82
CA GLU A 5 -9.56 -12.57 -5.79
C GLU A 5 -9.40 -11.06 -5.54
N TYR A 6 -9.02 -10.68 -4.31
CA TYR A 6 -8.83 -9.29 -3.91
C TYR A 6 -7.38 -8.84 -4.02
N ILE A 7 -6.41 -9.74 -3.80
CA ILE A 7 -4.99 -9.45 -4.03
C ILE A 7 -4.69 -9.69 -5.51
N ILE A 8 -4.38 -8.62 -6.23
CA ILE A 8 -4.20 -8.67 -7.69
C ILE A 8 -2.75 -8.98 -8.05
N SER A 9 -1.82 -8.28 -7.40
CA SER A 9 -0.39 -8.52 -7.57
C SER A 9 0.41 -7.90 -6.43
N GLU A 10 1.66 -8.32 -6.30
CA GLU A 10 2.58 -7.86 -5.26
C GLU A 10 4.02 -7.89 -5.78
N LYS A 11 4.88 -7.04 -5.22
CA LYS A 11 6.31 -6.95 -5.54
C LYS A 11 7.06 -6.06 -4.56
N GLU A 12 8.37 -6.16 -4.56
CA GLU A 12 9.24 -5.21 -3.86
C GLU A 12 9.01 -3.77 -4.36
N ALA A 13 9.19 -2.82 -3.46
CA ALA A 13 9.04 -1.40 -3.72
C ALA A 13 10.30 -0.62 -3.33
N ASP A 14 10.54 0.49 -4.03
CA ASP A 14 11.53 1.50 -3.65
C ASP A 14 10.79 2.76 -3.17
N LEU A 15 11.09 3.20 -1.95
CA LEU A 15 10.48 4.36 -1.30
C LEU A 15 11.46 5.52 -1.06
N LYS A 16 12.59 5.56 -1.79
CA LYS A 16 13.61 6.62 -1.62
C LYS A 16 13.08 8.03 -1.85
N GLU A 17 12.08 8.22 -2.73
CA GLU A 17 11.45 9.54 -2.92
C GLU A 17 10.72 10.05 -1.67
N PHE A 18 10.35 9.16 -0.75
CA PHE A 18 9.80 9.50 0.57
C PHE A 18 10.87 9.56 1.67
N GLY A 19 12.16 9.47 1.32
CA GLY A 19 13.27 9.41 2.28
C GLY A 19 13.34 8.09 3.06
N ILE A 20 12.68 7.03 2.57
CA ILE A 20 12.66 5.71 3.21
C ILE A 20 13.66 4.80 2.49
N PHE A 21 14.66 4.32 3.22
CA PHE A 21 15.76 3.49 2.71
C PHE A 21 15.69 2.03 3.20
N LEU A 22 14.53 1.62 3.70
CA LEU A 22 14.27 0.29 4.23
C LEU A 22 13.67 -0.63 3.15
N PRO A 23 13.90 -1.94 3.23
CA PRO A 23 13.16 -2.93 2.45
C PRO A 23 11.65 -2.70 2.52
N ALA A 24 10.98 -2.74 1.37
CA ALA A 24 9.56 -2.45 1.25
C ALA A 24 8.87 -3.45 0.32
N TRP A 25 7.63 -3.81 0.68
CA TRP A 25 6.79 -4.71 -0.10
C TRP A 25 5.48 -4.01 -0.44
N ALA A 26 5.09 -4.07 -1.71
CA ALA A 26 3.86 -3.48 -2.21
C ALA A 26 2.85 -4.57 -2.57
N ILE A 27 1.61 -4.39 -2.13
CA ILE A 27 0.47 -5.22 -2.49
C ILE A 27 -0.61 -4.35 -3.11
N HIS A 28 -1.01 -4.71 -4.32
CA HIS A 28 -2.18 -4.15 -4.99
C HIS A 28 -3.41 -4.98 -4.64
N ILE A 29 -4.39 -4.33 -4.03
CA ILE A 29 -5.67 -4.92 -3.72
C ILE A 29 -6.82 -4.21 -4.42
N ARG A 30 -7.84 -4.99 -4.76
CA ARG A 30 -9.16 -4.47 -5.05
C ARG A 30 -9.90 -4.22 -3.75
N SER A 31 -10.30 -2.97 -3.49
CA SER A 31 -11.13 -2.65 -2.33
C SER A 31 -12.26 -1.72 -2.73
N PRO A 32 -13.52 -2.02 -2.38
CA PRO A 32 -14.62 -1.10 -2.65
C PRO A 32 -14.60 0.12 -1.71
N HIS A 33 -13.75 0.16 -0.68
CA HIS A 33 -13.74 1.19 0.36
C HIS A 33 -12.30 1.53 0.80
N ILE A 34 -12.08 2.78 1.20
CA ILE A 34 -10.85 3.22 1.86
C ILE A 34 -10.97 2.90 3.36
N PRO A 35 -10.02 2.14 3.96
CA PRO A 35 -10.05 1.83 5.38
C PRO A 35 -9.68 3.07 6.23
N ASN A 36 -9.87 2.98 7.55
CA ASN A 36 -9.25 3.96 8.45
C ASN A 36 -7.72 3.78 8.42
N ILE A 37 -7.04 4.69 7.73
CA ILE A 37 -5.61 4.60 7.41
C ILE A 37 -4.75 4.60 8.67
N THR A 38 -5.09 5.42 9.66
CA THR A 38 -4.38 5.47 10.94
C THR A 38 -4.44 4.11 11.64
N LYS A 39 -5.64 3.51 11.73
CA LYS A 39 -5.82 2.20 12.37
C LYS A 39 -5.08 1.09 11.63
N ILE A 40 -5.09 1.12 10.29
CA ILE A 40 -4.33 0.17 9.47
C ILE A 40 -2.82 0.31 9.67
N ARG A 41 -2.30 1.54 9.70
CA ARG A 41 -0.88 1.78 9.97
C ARG A 41 -0.48 1.21 11.32
N ASP A 42 -1.29 1.45 12.36
CA ASP A 42 -1.01 0.94 13.70
C ASP A 42 -1.07 -0.60 13.75
N ILE A 43 -1.95 -1.23 12.98
CA ILE A 43 -1.95 -2.69 12.78
C ILE A 43 -0.61 -3.10 12.18
N GLY A 44 -0.21 -2.50 11.06
CA GLY A 44 1.07 -2.80 10.38
C GLY A 44 2.27 -2.73 11.30
N ILE A 45 2.35 -1.68 12.11
CA ILE A 45 3.43 -1.48 13.09
C ILE A 45 3.44 -2.59 14.15
N ARG A 46 2.27 -3.02 14.64
CA ARG A 46 2.19 -4.16 15.58
C ARG A 46 2.67 -5.48 14.98
N TYR A 47 2.63 -5.62 13.66
CA TYR A 47 3.14 -6.78 12.93
C TYR A 47 4.58 -6.61 12.44
N GLY A 48 5.31 -5.60 12.91
CA GLY A 48 6.75 -5.43 12.69
C GLY A 48 7.13 -4.47 11.56
N ALA A 49 6.16 -3.84 10.89
CA ALA A 49 6.49 -2.76 9.96
C ALA A 49 7.03 -1.53 10.71
N GLU A 50 8.01 -0.86 10.13
CA GLU A 50 8.46 0.47 10.58
C GLU A 50 7.47 1.55 10.12
N GLY A 51 6.70 1.27 9.06
CA GLY A 51 5.59 2.10 8.63
C GLY A 51 4.88 1.53 7.41
N VAL A 52 3.82 2.24 7.00
CA VAL A 52 2.93 1.84 5.92
C VAL A 52 2.52 3.08 5.13
N LEU A 53 2.63 3.01 3.80
CA LEU A 53 2.02 3.95 2.86
C LEU A 53 0.85 3.28 2.17
N ILE A 54 -0.26 3.99 2.01
CA ILE A 54 -1.45 3.47 1.32
C ILE A 54 -1.80 4.44 0.22
N PHE A 55 -1.65 3.99 -1.03
CA PHE A 55 -2.00 4.76 -2.21
C PHE A 55 -3.40 4.37 -2.68
N HIS A 56 -4.21 5.36 -3.02
CA HIS A 56 -5.56 5.15 -3.52
C HIS A 56 -5.69 5.69 -4.94
N PHE A 57 -6.10 4.82 -5.86
CA PHE A 57 -6.39 5.21 -7.23
C PHE A 57 -7.83 5.70 -7.35
N LYS A 58 -7.99 6.99 -7.61
CA LYS A 58 -9.30 7.63 -7.74
C LYS A 58 -9.26 8.78 -8.73
N ASP A 59 -10.30 8.95 -9.53
CA ASP A 59 -10.46 10.04 -10.49
C ASP A 59 -9.24 10.13 -11.44
N SER A 60 -8.73 8.96 -11.86
CA SER A 60 -7.49 8.81 -12.66
C SER A 60 -6.20 9.35 -12.01
N LYS A 61 -6.22 9.61 -10.71
CA LYS A 61 -5.08 10.09 -9.90
C LYS A 61 -4.67 9.06 -8.87
N ILE A 62 -3.42 9.15 -8.44
CA ILE A 62 -2.91 8.37 -7.31
C ILE A 62 -2.78 9.34 -6.15
N SER A 63 -3.67 9.18 -5.18
CA SER A 63 -3.60 9.93 -3.92
C SER A 63 -2.78 9.17 -2.89
N LEU A 64 -2.12 9.91 -2.01
CA LEU A 64 -1.56 9.42 -0.76
C LEU A 64 -2.33 10.12 0.35
N PRO A 65 -3.39 9.50 0.89
CA PRO A 65 -4.31 10.19 1.76
C PRO A 65 -3.62 10.76 2.99
N MET A 66 -4.10 11.90 3.50
CA MET A 66 -3.48 12.72 4.54
C MET A 66 -2.21 13.48 4.12
N ILE A 67 -1.66 13.23 2.93
CA ILE A 67 -0.45 13.89 2.43
C ILE A 67 -0.75 14.69 1.16
N THR A 68 -1.28 14.05 0.12
CA THR A 68 -1.60 14.70 -1.16
C THR A 68 -2.69 13.96 -1.92
N ASP A 69 -3.53 14.69 -2.64
CA ASP A 69 -4.54 14.12 -3.53
C ASP A 69 -3.95 13.62 -4.87
N ASP A 70 -2.70 13.99 -5.18
CA ASP A 70 -2.00 13.56 -6.39
C ASP A 70 -0.48 13.53 -6.18
N ILE A 71 0.09 12.32 -6.16
CA ILE A 71 1.54 12.13 -5.98
C ILE A 71 2.35 12.42 -7.26
N SER A 72 1.71 12.63 -8.41
CA SER A 72 2.41 12.71 -9.71
C SER A 72 3.35 13.89 -9.87
N LYS A 73 3.15 14.96 -9.09
CA LYS A 73 3.98 16.16 -9.12
C LYS A 73 5.25 16.01 -8.30
N ASP A 74 5.13 15.39 -7.14
CA ASP A 74 6.20 15.37 -6.13
C ASP A 74 6.98 14.04 -6.14
N TYR A 75 6.34 12.95 -6.58
CA TYR A 75 6.88 11.58 -6.52
C TYR A 75 6.72 10.87 -7.87
N PRO A 76 7.41 11.32 -8.94
CA PRO A 76 7.19 10.83 -10.29
C PRO A 76 7.62 9.36 -10.49
N ASN A 77 8.67 8.87 -9.80
CA ASN A 77 9.08 7.48 -9.93
C ASN A 77 8.14 6.56 -9.18
N THR A 78 7.71 6.95 -7.98
CA THR A 78 6.65 6.27 -7.23
C THR A 78 5.38 6.21 -8.07
N THR A 79 4.99 7.31 -8.72
CA THR A 79 3.82 7.34 -9.59
C THR A 79 3.90 6.31 -10.71
N LYS A 80 5.06 6.20 -11.37
CA LYS A 80 5.30 5.17 -12.41
C LYS A 80 5.23 3.77 -11.83
N PHE A 81 5.84 3.55 -10.66
CA PHE A 81 5.79 2.28 -9.96
C PHE A 81 4.35 1.86 -9.63
N ILE A 82 3.56 2.75 -9.03
CA ILE A 82 2.15 2.49 -8.69
C ILE A 82 1.31 2.24 -9.96
N LYS A 83 1.52 2.99 -11.05
CA LYS A 83 0.81 2.75 -12.32
C LYS A 83 1.15 1.40 -12.96
N SER A 84 2.30 0.80 -12.67
CA SER A 84 2.69 -0.51 -13.20
C SER A 84 1.85 -1.68 -12.65
N PHE A 85 0.95 -1.42 -11.69
CA PHE A 85 -0.01 -2.39 -11.17
C PHE A 85 -1.31 -2.47 -11.99
N SER A 86 -1.46 -1.68 -13.07
CA SER A 86 -2.67 -1.69 -13.92
C SER A 86 -3.96 -1.49 -13.11
N LEU A 87 -3.99 -0.41 -12.33
CA LEU A 87 -5.01 -0.11 -11.32
C LEU A 87 -6.38 0.20 -11.95
N ASN A 88 -7.44 -0.31 -11.32
CA ASN A 88 -8.81 0.12 -11.56
C ASN A 88 -9.24 1.16 -10.52
N GLU A 89 -10.30 1.90 -10.83
CA GLU A 89 -10.89 2.87 -9.92
C GLU A 89 -11.20 2.23 -8.54
N ASN A 90 -10.76 2.91 -7.48
CA ASN A 90 -10.80 2.47 -6.08
C ASN A 90 -9.84 1.36 -5.66
N ASP A 91 -8.99 0.86 -6.55
CA ASP A 91 -7.92 -0.04 -6.13
C ASP A 91 -6.94 0.68 -5.19
N LEU A 92 -6.34 -0.09 -4.29
CA LEU A 92 -5.36 0.38 -3.32
C LEU A 92 -4.01 -0.29 -3.59
N VAL A 93 -2.93 0.45 -3.42
CA VAL A 93 -1.58 -0.11 -3.30
C VAL A 93 -1.08 0.18 -1.90
N ILE A 94 -0.84 -0.88 -1.13
CA ILE A 94 -0.33 -0.80 0.23
C ILE A 94 1.15 -1.13 0.18
N ILE A 95 1.99 -0.26 0.73
CA ILE A 95 3.42 -0.49 0.82
C ILE A 95 3.84 -0.45 2.29
N GLY A 96 4.15 -1.62 2.86
CA GLY A 96 4.79 -1.72 4.17
C GLY A 96 6.30 -1.79 4.01
N PHE A 97 7.03 -1.21 4.97
CA PHE A 97 8.49 -1.27 5.00
C PHE A 97 8.97 -1.66 6.40
N ALA A 98 10.08 -2.38 6.46
CA ALA A 98 10.63 -2.91 7.71
C ALA A 98 12.15 -3.08 7.60
N LYS A 99 12.80 -3.50 8.69
CA LYS A 99 14.27 -3.72 8.73
C LYS A 99 14.75 -4.82 7.78
N ASP A 100 13.88 -5.76 7.43
CA ASP A 100 14.14 -6.84 6.49
C ASP A 100 12.92 -7.08 5.58
N ILE A 101 13.16 -7.68 4.42
CA ILE A 101 12.12 -7.84 3.39
C ILE A 101 11.02 -8.80 3.81
N ILE A 102 11.33 -9.83 4.59
CA ILE A 102 10.36 -10.85 5.04
C ILE A 102 9.35 -10.19 6.00
N THR A 103 9.83 -9.38 6.93
CA THR A 103 8.98 -8.62 7.85
C THR A 103 8.11 -7.61 7.08
N ALA A 104 8.68 -6.91 6.09
CA ALA A 104 7.93 -5.97 5.26
C ALA A 104 6.80 -6.66 4.49
N GLU A 105 7.09 -7.80 3.85
CA GLU A 105 6.12 -8.63 3.15
C GLU A 105 5.01 -9.10 4.09
N MET A 106 5.36 -9.75 5.19
CA MET A 106 4.40 -10.33 6.14
C MET A 106 3.47 -9.29 6.77
N ALA A 107 4.01 -8.13 7.16
CA ALA A 107 3.21 -7.04 7.69
C ALA A 107 2.25 -6.46 6.63
N THR A 108 2.72 -6.31 5.39
CA THR A 108 1.90 -5.80 4.27
C THR A 108 0.77 -6.76 3.92
N ILE A 109 1.04 -8.07 3.86
CA ILE A 109 0.02 -9.11 3.66
C ILE A 109 -1.02 -9.05 4.78
N THR A 110 -0.57 -8.92 6.03
CA THR A 110 -1.46 -8.84 7.19
C THR A 110 -2.39 -7.64 7.09
N ILE A 111 -1.87 -6.47 6.72
CA ILE A 111 -2.66 -5.26 6.48
C ILE A 111 -3.70 -5.48 5.38
N ALA A 112 -3.27 -6.02 4.23
CA ALA A 112 -4.15 -6.29 3.10
C ALA A 112 -5.32 -7.20 3.53
N ILE A 113 -5.04 -8.25 4.31
CA ILE A 113 -6.06 -9.15 4.85
C ILE A 113 -7.05 -8.41 5.77
N HIS A 114 -6.58 -7.54 6.67
CA HIS A 114 -7.46 -6.76 7.54
C HIS A 114 -8.39 -5.84 6.75
N ILE A 115 -7.88 -5.21 5.68
CA ILE A 115 -8.69 -4.35 4.80
C ILE A 115 -9.74 -5.18 4.06
N ILE A 116 -9.34 -6.30 3.43
CA ILE A 116 -10.23 -7.14 2.63
C ILE A 116 -11.33 -7.76 3.49
N LEU A 117 -10.99 -8.26 4.68
CA LEU A 117 -11.95 -8.91 5.56
C LEU A 117 -12.80 -7.93 6.38
N LYS A 118 -12.53 -6.62 6.30
CA LYS A 118 -13.14 -5.59 7.15
C LYS A 118 -13.05 -5.94 8.64
N VAL A 119 -11.98 -6.61 9.04
CA VAL A 119 -11.71 -6.91 10.46
C VAL A 119 -11.13 -5.65 11.07
N ILE A 120 -12.00 -4.65 11.27
CA ILE A 120 -11.68 -3.33 11.81
C ILE A 120 -12.84 -2.87 12.68
#